data_AF-A0A6P8YLN9-F1
#
_entry.id   AF-A0A6P8YLN9-F1
#
_cell.length_a   1.000
_cell.length_b   1.000
_cell.length_c   1.000
_cell.angle_alpha   90.00
_cell.angle_beta   90.00
_cell.angle_gamma   90.00
#
_symmetry.space_group_name_H-M   'P 1'
#
loop_
_entity.id
_entity.type
_entity.pdbx_description
1 polymer ?
#
loop_
_entity_poly.entity_id
_entity_poly.type
_entity_poly.pdbx_seq_one_letter_code
_entity_poly.pdbx_strand_id
1 'polypeptide(L)'
;MESDTTEKESAAATTELQASPQSESVVADESVKGADADEAGNGKGEGDGEATPPPSKRVKLQEEEQQTEGNGEDQKDDDEEEPPQLVAVERVQSTQSSLRKFSRIPVFIVDYHNDVLEFIYRCLGTRHLPLERNVLVHFDSHPDLVVARDIPASASYDKDTMLNELSIENWIMPTLYAGHFNRVVWLKNSWCQQIPTGKHEFRIGHKDDRIGVDCPLDYFMAEGNYCTTDELQESRPVQLQVHDADTDDLDPTQFLSAADATGFILDIDLDFFSTSNPFLEIYKDANCYAQLTEIFHFESVEPAKQAGTATIADYCATAETRQKQLDALKRIFWHLEEQRSFDGLEPPDETVVTPQIYAKILQLAEQLQAKYPDDEIDWLLIFDSGSTTDNNGLPHHISTKKELEDYFAHFKRFLQRLPVPPVAITMAHSAQDDYCPQDQVAFIEEQVLRLLREVFGEKLHEKAILHYMDDPWDVMKL
;
A
#
# COMPACT_ATOMS: atom_id res chain seq x y z
N MET A 1 -7.74 34.82 -51.94
CA MET A 1 -6.39 34.67 -52.51
C MET A 1 -5.97 33.22 -52.30
N GLU A 2 -6.74 32.26 -52.83
CA GLU A 2 -6.91 31.94 -54.27
C GLU A 2 -5.64 31.25 -54.78
N SER A 3 -5.59 29.92 -54.97
CA SER A 3 -6.37 29.06 -55.90
C SER A 3 -5.78 29.09 -57.32
N ASP A 4 -5.96 28.07 -58.19
CA ASP A 4 -6.93 26.96 -58.13
C ASP A 4 -6.49 25.75 -59.01
N THR A 5 -7.23 24.63 -58.93
CA THR A 5 -7.42 23.56 -59.95
C THR A 5 -6.21 22.72 -60.41
N THR A 6 -6.28 21.41 -60.74
CA THR A 6 -7.22 20.26 -60.50
C THR A 6 -6.42 18.96 -60.90
N GLU A 7 -6.89 17.69 -60.96
CA GLU A 7 -8.23 17.06 -60.90
C GLU A 7 -8.24 15.56 -60.48
N LYS A 8 -9.47 15.09 -60.17
CA LYS A 8 -10.15 13.76 -60.23
C LYS A 8 -9.51 12.55 -60.96
N GLU A 9 -9.98 11.29 -60.80
CA GLU A 9 -11.13 10.64 -60.11
C GLU A 9 -10.72 9.17 -59.74
N SER A 10 -11.16 8.55 -58.62
CA SER A 10 -12.28 7.56 -58.47
C SER A 10 -12.19 6.26 -59.33
N ALA A 11 -12.60 5.05 -58.91
CA ALA A 11 -13.19 4.55 -57.63
C ALA A 11 -13.17 2.99 -57.53
N ALA A 12 -13.33 2.49 -56.29
CA ALA A 12 -14.04 1.27 -55.82
C ALA A 12 -13.97 -0.12 -56.53
N ALA A 13 -13.78 -1.16 -55.68
CA ALA A 13 -14.26 -2.56 -55.79
C ALA A 13 -13.64 -3.46 -56.91
N THR A 14 -13.65 -4.80 -56.83
CA THR A 14 -14.52 -5.74 -56.07
C THR A 14 -13.75 -7.02 -55.64
N THR A 15 -14.48 -7.97 -55.05
CA THR A 15 -14.17 -9.37 -54.67
C THR A 15 -13.37 -10.22 -55.68
N GLU A 16 -12.83 -11.42 -55.40
CA GLU A 16 -13.03 -12.45 -54.34
C GLU A 16 -11.67 -13.24 -54.16
N LEU A 17 -11.47 -14.42 -53.53
CA LEU A 17 -12.30 -15.53 -53.00
C LEU A 17 -11.57 -16.26 -51.83
N GLN A 18 -11.88 -17.54 -51.58
CA GLN A 18 -11.39 -18.42 -50.48
C GLN A 18 -10.12 -19.24 -50.83
N ALA A 19 -9.35 -19.66 -49.82
CA ALA A 19 -9.24 -21.09 -49.42
C ALA A 19 -8.24 -21.33 -48.26
N SER A 20 -8.65 -22.11 -47.25
CA SER A 20 -7.75 -22.75 -46.27
C SER A 20 -7.40 -24.18 -46.72
N PRO A 21 -6.39 -24.81 -46.10
CA PRO A 21 -6.61 -26.16 -45.58
C PRO A 21 -6.07 -26.37 -44.16
N GLN A 22 -6.61 -27.38 -43.47
CA GLN A 22 -6.06 -27.97 -42.24
C GLN A 22 -5.33 -29.28 -42.57
N SER A 23 -4.36 -29.65 -41.74
CA SER A 23 -3.83 -31.01 -41.56
C SER A 23 -3.11 -31.04 -40.20
N GLU A 24 -3.73 -31.59 -39.15
CA GLU A 24 -3.77 -33.02 -38.78
C GLU A 24 -2.51 -33.51 -38.04
N SER A 25 -2.74 -34.43 -37.10
CA SER A 25 -1.81 -34.83 -36.05
C SER A 25 -1.12 -36.17 -36.34
N VAL A 26 0.00 -36.42 -35.65
CA VAL A 26 0.59 -37.76 -35.51
C VAL A 26 0.90 -38.02 -34.04
N VAL A 27 0.52 -39.20 -33.55
CA VAL A 27 0.82 -39.71 -32.21
C VAL A 27 1.80 -40.88 -32.36
N ALA A 28 2.79 -40.96 -31.47
CA ALA A 28 3.57 -42.17 -31.24
C ALA A 28 4.01 -42.23 -29.77
N ASP A 29 3.73 -43.35 -29.12
CA ASP A 29 4.15 -43.74 -27.77
C ASP A 29 4.90 -45.07 -27.90
N GLU A 30 6.00 -45.24 -27.15
CA GLU A 30 6.28 -46.56 -26.56
C GLU A 30 7.16 -46.45 -25.31
N SER A 31 6.91 -47.34 -24.35
CA SER A 31 7.46 -47.32 -22.99
C SER A 31 8.31 -48.55 -22.67
N VAL A 32 9.31 -48.43 -21.78
CA VAL A 32 10.03 -49.57 -21.18
C VAL A 32 10.17 -49.40 -19.65
N LYS A 33 10.10 -50.50 -18.90
CA LYS A 33 10.05 -50.55 -17.41
C LYS A 33 11.27 -51.26 -16.80
N GLY A 34 11.47 -51.06 -15.49
CA GLY A 34 12.37 -51.84 -14.61
C GLY A 34 13.29 -50.92 -13.79
N ALA A 35 13.10 -50.60 -12.50
CA ALA A 35 12.59 -51.32 -11.31
C ALA A 35 13.63 -52.23 -10.62
N ASP A 36 14.04 -51.84 -9.41
CA ASP A 36 14.16 -52.67 -8.20
C ASP A 36 14.30 -51.74 -6.96
N ALA A 37 14.24 -52.29 -5.74
CA ALA A 37 14.13 -51.55 -4.47
C ALA A 37 15.30 -51.84 -3.50
N ASP A 38 15.40 -51.09 -2.39
CA ASP A 38 15.48 -51.66 -1.03
C ASP A 38 15.43 -50.60 0.11
N GLU A 39 15.51 -51.08 1.37
CA GLU A 39 14.93 -50.54 2.60
C GLU A 39 15.63 -49.36 3.33
N ALA A 40 14.88 -48.84 4.33
CA ALA A 40 15.32 -48.40 5.67
C ALA A 40 15.69 -46.91 5.91
N GLY A 41 15.08 -46.33 6.96
CA GLY A 41 15.40 -44.97 7.45
C GLY A 41 14.35 -44.34 8.38
N ASN A 42 13.97 -44.99 9.49
CA ASN A 42 13.02 -44.40 10.45
C ASN A 42 13.67 -43.26 11.26
N GLY A 43 13.13 -42.04 11.16
CA GLY A 43 13.57 -40.88 11.93
C GLY A 43 12.41 -39.94 12.26
N LYS A 44 11.96 -39.93 13.51
CA LYS A 44 11.05 -38.91 14.03
C LYS A 44 11.81 -37.60 14.24
N GLY A 45 11.39 -36.54 13.56
CA GLY A 45 11.52 -35.18 14.06
C GLY A 45 10.15 -34.72 14.52
N GLU A 46 10.02 -34.38 15.80
CA GLU A 46 8.92 -33.56 16.29
C GLU A 46 9.39 -32.11 16.13
N GLY A 47 8.67 -31.34 15.30
CA GLY A 47 8.91 -29.92 15.09
C GLY A 47 7.56 -29.22 15.13
N ASP A 48 7.44 -28.23 16.01
CA ASP A 48 6.23 -27.43 16.10
C ASP A 48 6.12 -26.56 14.84
N GLY A 49 5.00 -26.69 14.14
CA GLY A 49 4.65 -25.81 13.02
C GLY A 49 4.15 -24.47 13.57
N GLU A 50 5.09 -23.58 13.89
CA GLU A 50 4.76 -22.20 14.25
C GLU A 50 4.33 -21.47 12.96
N ALA A 51 3.02 -21.22 12.83
CA ALA A 51 2.44 -20.62 11.64
C ALA A 51 3.01 -19.21 11.42
N THR A 52 3.66 -18.99 10.27
CA THR A 52 4.12 -17.66 9.86
C THR A 52 2.94 -16.71 9.72
N PRO A 53 2.92 -15.56 10.43
CA PRO A 53 1.90 -14.54 10.23
C PRO A 53 2.06 -13.86 8.85
N PRO A 54 1.02 -13.15 8.37
CA PRO A 54 1.01 -12.57 7.02
C PRO A 54 2.16 -11.56 6.80
N PRO A 55 2.65 -11.43 5.54
CA PRO A 55 3.81 -10.61 5.19
C PRO A 55 3.65 -9.11 5.54
N SER A 56 2.43 -8.63 5.79
CA SER A 56 2.14 -7.24 6.16
C SER A 56 2.39 -6.88 7.63
N LYS A 57 2.64 -7.85 8.55
CA LYS A 57 2.85 -7.55 9.98
C LYS A 57 4.04 -8.30 10.63
N ARG A 58 4.92 -7.50 11.25
CA ARG A 58 6.16 -7.90 11.93
C ARG A 58 5.96 -8.93 13.07
N VAL A 59 6.68 -10.04 13.01
CA VAL A 59 6.80 -11.00 14.13
C VAL A 59 7.63 -10.40 15.27
N LYS A 60 7.21 -10.60 16.53
CA LYS A 60 7.93 -10.12 17.72
C LYS A 60 8.38 -11.29 18.60
N LEU A 61 9.68 -11.59 18.57
CA LEU A 61 10.31 -12.46 19.57
C LEU A 61 10.12 -11.86 20.97
N GLN A 62 9.65 -12.67 21.91
CA GLN A 62 9.44 -12.25 23.31
C GLN A 62 10.70 -12.57 24.14
N GLU A 63 11.30 -11.53 24.72
CA GLU A 63 12.30 -11.72 25.79
C GLU A 63 11.61 -11.82 27.15
N GLU A 64 11.81 -12.92 27.88
CA GLU A 64 11.20 -13.15 29.20
C GLU A 64 11.84 -12.29 30.31
N GLU A 65 11.35 -11.08 30.55
CA GLU A 65 11.64 -10.36 31.79
C GLU A 65 10.89 -10.97 33.00
N GLN A 66 11.58 -11.81 33.78
CA GLN A 66 11.06 -12.36 35.03
C GLN A 66 10.93 -11.29 36.13
N GLN A 67 9.75 -10.69 36.27
CA GLN A 67 9.44 -9.80 37.39
C GLN A 67 8.85 -10.57 38.58
N THR A 68 9.44 -10.38 39.77
CA THR A 68 9.05 -11.07 41.01
C THR A 68 8.35 -10.15 42.00
N GLU A 69 7.03 -10.22 42.05
CA GLU A 69 6.19 -9.66 43.12
C GLU A 69 5.16 -10.71 43.56
N GLY A 70 4.55 -10.69 44.75
CA GLY A 70 4.69 -9.74 45.86
C GLY A 70 3.36 -9.60 46.58
N ASN A 71 3.09 -10.43 47.60
CA ASN A 71 1.77 -10.49 48.25
C ASN A 71 1.28 -9.13 48.77
N GLY A 72 0.15 -8.67 48.23
CA GLY A 72 -0.74 -7.65 48.79
C GLY A 72 -2.18 -8.19 48.83
N GLU A 73 -2.97 -7.79 49.83
CA GLU A 73 -4.26 -8.44 50.15
C GLU A 73 -5.48 -7.72 49.53
N ASP A 74 -6.53 -8.47 49.21
CA ASP A 74 -7.81 -7.95 48.70
C ASP A 74 -8.47 -6.94 49.64
N GLN A 75 -8.87 -5.78 49.10
CA GLN A 75 -10.04 -5.05 49.60
C GLN A 75 -10.94 -4.66 48.41
N LYS A 76 -12.23 -4.91 48.58
CA LYS A 76 -13.30 -4.43 47.69
C LYS A 76 -14.00 -3.27 48.34
N ASP A 77 -14.24 -2.22 47.58
CA ASP A 77 -15.33 -1.29 47.79
C ASP A 77 -16.10 -1.17 46.46
N ASP A 78 -17.43 -1.19 46.54
CA ASP A 78 -18.33 -1.00 45.39
C ASP A 78 -18.72 0.49 45.33
N ASP A 79 -18.38 1.20 44.23
CA ASP A 79 -18.89 2.54 43.92
C ASP A 79 -19.22 2.63 42.41
N GLU A 80 -20.35 3.26 42.07
CA GLU A 80 -20.85 3.38 40.69
C GLU A 80 -20.27 4.65 40.01
N GLU A 81 -19.21 4.53 39.21
CA GLU A 81 -18.71 5.66 38.42
C GLU A 81 -19.53 5.93 37.15
N GLU A 82 -19.99 7.18 36.97
CA GLU A 82 -20.55 7.67 35.70
C GLU A 82 -19.44 7.77 34.62
N PRO A 83 -19.75 7.54 33.33
CA PRO A 83 -18.74 7.61 32.26
C PRO A 83 -18.13 9.03 32.16
N PRO A 84 -16.80 9.15 32.08
CA PRO A 84 -16.13 10.44 32.15
C PRO A 84 -16.46 11.32 30.93
N GLN A 85 -16.88 12.56 31.19
CA GLN A 85 -17.05 13.55 30.14
C GLN A 85 -15.70 13.91 29.50
N LEU A 86 -15.65 13.95 28.18
CA LEU A 86 -14.48 14.36 27.40
C LEU A 86 -14.12 15.83 27.70
N VAL A 87 -13.21 16.05 28.64
CA VAL A 87 -12.65 17.37 28.92
C VAL A 87 -11.71 17.76 27.78
N ALA A 88 -12.11 18.76 27.00
CA ALA A 88 -11.30 19.28 25.91
C ALA A 88 -9.92 19.74 26.43
N VAL A 89 -8.86 19.09 25.96
CA VAL A 89 -7.49 19.42 26.37
C VAL A 89 -7.14 20.82 25.86
N GLU A 90 -7.00 21.78 26.79
CA GLU A 90 -6.59 23.13 26.42
C GLU A 90 -5.23 23.09 25.70
N ARG A 91 -5.19 23.61 24.47
CA ARG A 91 -3.96 23.71 23.68
C ARG A 91 -2.91 24.53 24.44
N VAL A 92 -1.99 23.84 25.10
CA VAL A 92 -0.82 24.44 25.77
C VAL A 92 -0.12 25.35 24.77
N GLN A 93 -0.05 26.65 25.09
CA GLN A 93 0.51 27.64 24.18
C GLN A 93 2.01 27.39 24.00
N SER A 94 2.36 26.74 22.89
CA SER A 94 3.74 26.38 22.56
C SER A 94 4.64 27.60 22.60
N THR A 95 5.64 27.56 23.49
CA THR A 95 6.65 28.61 23.56
C THR A 95 7.43 28.62 22.26
N GLN A 96 7.44 29.77 21.57
CA GLN A 96 8.01 29.94 20.23
C GLN A 96 9.53 29.66 20.22
N SER A 97 9.86 28.39 20.11
CA SER A 97 11.20 27.85 20.09
C SER A 97 11.46 27.35 18.68
N SER A 98 12.36 28.04 17.96
CA SER A 98 12.62 27.81 16.54
C SER A 98 12.88 26.33 16.23
N LEU A 99 12.48 25.91 15.03
CA LEU A 99 12.83 24.58 14.52
C LEU A 99 14.35 24.36 14.61
N ARG A 100 14.71 23.12 14.93
CA ARG A 100 16.08 22.63 14.81
C ARG A 100 16.41 22.42 13.34
N LYS A 101 17.70 22.16 13.08
CA LYS A 101 18.20 21.69 11.79
C LYS A 101 19.28 20.67 12.11
N PHE A 102 19.27 19.55 11.39
CA PHE A 102 20.37 18.61 11.42
C PHE A 102 21.66 19.26 10.91
N SER A 103 22.81 18.75 11.32
CA SER A 103 24.10 19.16 10.75
C SER A 103 24.21 18.74 9.28
N ARG A 104 23.64 17.57 8.97
CA ARG A 104 23.54 16.94 7.64
C ARG A 104 22.21 16.22 7.49
N ILE A 105 21.70 16.12 6.28
CA ILE A 105 20.46 15.41 5.93
C ILE A 105 20.64 13.92 6.31
N PRO A 106 19.89 13.39 7.30
CA PRO A 106 19.94 11.97 7.63
C PRO A 106 19.26 11.14 6.54
N VAL A 107 19.70 9.89 6.41
CA VAL A 107 19.02 8.84 5.64
C VAL A 107 18.67 7.73 6.62
N PHE A 108 17.38 7.50 6.83
CA PHE A 108 16.86 6.40 7.64
C PHE A 108 16.38 5.30 6.70
N ILE A 109 16.79 4.06 6.95
CA ILE A 109 16.48 2.91 6.10
C ILE A 109 15.76 1.86 6.94
N VAL A 110 14.62 1.39 6.44
CA VAL A 110 13.77 0.35 7.03
C VAL A 110 13.61 -0.80 6.03
N ASP A 111 13.01 -1.91 6.44
CA ASP A 111 12.60 -2.95 5.49
C ASP A 111 11.14 -2.72 5.09
N TYR A 112 10.20 -3.11 5.93
CA TYR A 112 8.78 -2.70 5.87
C TYR A 112 8.64 -1.18 5.91
N HIS A 113 7.92 -0.61 4.94
CA HIS A 113 7.86 0.84 4.74
C HIS A 113 7.19 1.63 5.87
N ASN A 114 6.19 1.08 6.55
CA ASN A 114 5.54 1.71 7.71
C ASN A 114 6.50 2.08 8.87
N ASP A 115 7.62 1.36 9.05
CA ASP A 115 8.63 1.67 10.08
C ASP A 115 9.25 3.08 9.92
N VAL A 116 9.16 3.72 8.73
CA VAL A 116 9.63 5.11 8.54
C VAL A 116 8.94 6.09 9.49
N LEU A 117 7.72 5.74 9.94
CA LEU A 117 6.89 6.56 10.81
C LEU A 117 7.55 6.86 12.16
N GLU A 118 8.37 5.97 12.74
CA GLU A 118 9.11 6.30 13.96
C GLU A 118 10.08 7.47 13.70
N PHE A 119 10.84 7.44 12.60
CA PHE A 119 11.79 8.49 12.27
C PHE A 119 11.09 9.82 12.00
N ILE A 120 9.94 9.80 11.33
CA ILE A 120 9.08 10.97 11.13
C ILE A 120 8.62 11.52 12.49
N TYR A 121 8.01 10.70 13.35
CA TYR A 121 7.55 11.10 14.68
C TYR A 121 8.69 11.62 15.58
N ARG A 122 9.88 11.05 15.50
CA ARG A 122 11.08 11.53 16.21
C ARG A 122 11.55 12.88 15.68
N CYS A 123 11.44 13.14 14.38
CA CYS A 123 11.72 14.44 13.76
C CYS A 123 10.69 15.52 14.15
N LEU A 124 9.39 15.16 14.25
CA LEU A 124 8.34 16.04 14.79
C LEU A 124 8.61 16.38 16.27
N GLY A 125 8.76 15.36 17.12
CA GLY A 125 8.91 15.52 18.57
C GLY A 125 10.17 16.28 19.00
N THR A 126 11.25 16.17 18.23
CA THR A 126 12.49 16.96 18.48
C THR A 126 12.48 18.34 17.83
N ARG A 127 11.44 18.68 17.06
CA ARG A 127 11.26 19.92 16.27
C ARG A 127 12.27 20.10 15.14
N HIS A 128 12.73 19.03 14.51
CA HIS A 128 13.40 19.12 13.21
C HIS A 128 12.39 19.39 12.09
N LEU A 129 11.16 18.88 12.25
CA LEU A 129 9.99 19.21 11.43
C LEU A 129 8.97 20.08 12.22
N PRO A 130 8.17 20.92 11.54
CA PRO A 130 6.89 21.42 12.02
C PRO A 130 5.97 20.29 12.52
N LEU A 131 5.15 20.56 13.55
CA LEU A 131 4.19 19.56 14.05
C LEU A 131 3.00 19.32 13.10
N GLU A 132 2.65 20.30 12.27
CA GLU A 132 1.59 20.22 11.26
C GLU A 132 2.08 20.77 9.92
N ARG A 133 1.44 20.35 8.82
CA ARG A 133 1.60 20.91 7.45
C ARG A 133 2.96 20.70 6.81
N ASN A 134 3.52 19.51 6.99
CA ASN A 134 4.65 19.02 6.23
C ASN A 134 4.23 18.55 4.81
N VAL A 135 5.23 18.35 3.96
CA VAL A 135 5.15 17.87 2.59
C VAL A 135 5.93 16.56 2.50
N LEU A 136 5.25 15.51 2.07
CA LEU A 136 5.87 14.25 1.67
C LEU A 136 6.05 14.27 0.15
N VAL A 137 7.24 13.95 -0.35
CA VAL A 137 7.43 13.53 -1.75
C VAL A 137 7.97 12.12 -1.70
N HIS A 138 7.24 11.19 -2.30
CA HIS A 138 7.32 9.77 -2.03
C HIS A 138 7.43 9.04 -3.38
N PHE A 139 8.57 8.36 -3.60
CA PHE A 139 8.89 7.57 -4.78
C PHE A 139 8.54 6.11 -4.51
N ASP A 140 7.56 5.58 -5.23
CA ASP A 140 6.97 4.27 -4.91
C ASP A 140 6.13 3.74 -6.09
N SER A 141 5.93 2.43 -6.19
CA SER A 141 4.96 1.82 -7.10
C SER A 141 3.53 1.79 -6.53
N HIS A 142 3.40 2.00 -5.23
CA HIS A 142 2.19 2.03 -4.41
C HIS A 142 1.98 3.44 -3.83
N PRO A 143 0.74 3.87 -3.52
CA PRO A 143 0.50 5.22 -3.00
C PRO A 143 0.43 5.31 -1.46
N ASP A 144 0.29 4.17 -0.77
CA ASP A 144 0.07 3.98 0.69
C ASP A 144 -0.99 4.88 1.33
N LEU A 145 -2.03 5.18 0.55
CA LEU A 145 -3.19 5.94 0.96
C LEU A 145 -4.37 5.04 1.38
N VAL A 146 -4.15 3.76 1.69
CA VAL A 146 -5.19 2.91 2.27
C VAL A 146 -5.52 3.43 3.66
N VAL A 147 -6.79 3.37 4.05
CA VAL A 147 -7.22 3.67 5.41
C VAL A 147 -7.51 2.36 6.11
N ALA A 148 -6.75 2.04 7.14
CA ALA A 148 -6.91 0.83 7.94
C ALA A 148 -8.32 0.78 8.56
N ARG A 149 -9.19 -0.07 8.01
CA ARG A 149 -10.63 -0.11 8.34
C ARG A 149 -10.95 -0.50 9.78
N ASP A 150 -10.00 -1.08 10.52
CA ASP A 150 -10.22 -1.54 11.90
C ASP A 150 -9.48 -0.66 12.94
N ILE A 151 -8.75 0.37 12.51
CA ILE A 151 -8.09 1.35 13.40
C ILE A 151 -9.03 2.56 13.62
N PRO A 152 -9.40 2.90 14.88
CA PRO A 152 -10.22 4.08 15.16
C PRO A 152 -9.51 5.39 14.80
N ALA A 153 -10.25 6.38 14.28
CA ALA A 153 -9.69 7.69 13.97
C ALA A 153 -9.14 8.40 15.23
N SER A 154 -9.79 8.22 16.37
CA SER A 154 -9.33 8.64 17.69
C SER A 154 -7.91 8.14 18.04
N ALA A 155 -7.53 6.94 17.58
CA ALA A 155 -6.21 6.35 17.82
C ALA A 155 -5.07 7.01 17.01
N SER A 156 -5.37 7.83 15.99
CA SER A 156 -4.35 8.50 15.16
C SER A 156 -3.48 9.52 15.90
N TYR A 157 -3.83 9.84 17.15
CA TYR A 157 -3.04 10.70 18.04
C TYR A 157 -2.23 9.90 19.07
N ASP A 158 -2.41 8.58 19.15
CA ASP A 158 -1.62 7.70 20.01
C ASP A 158 -0.44 7.10 19.23
N LYS A 159 0.77 7.59 19.56
CA LYS A 159 2.02 7.20 18.90
C LYS A 159 2.23 5.69 18.89
N ASP A 160 1.96 5.03 20.01
CA ASP A 160 2.34 3.64 20.21
C ASP A 160 1.34 2.70 19.55
N THR A 161 0.05 3.07 19.48
CA THR A 161 -0.94 2.37 18.66
C THR A 161 -0.59 2.47 17.18
N MET A 162 -0.26 3.67 16.67
CA MET A 162 0.12 3.84 15.25
C MET A 162 1.37 3.04 14.86
N LEU A 163 2.38 2.95 15.73
CA LEU A 163 3.60 2.18 15.43
C LEU A 163 3.48 0.66 15.63
N ASN A 164 2.37 0.14 16.16
CA ASN A 164 2.12 -1.30 16.28
C ASN A 164 1.02 -1.82 15.34
N GLU A 165 0.03 -0.99 14.98
CA GLU A 165 -1.15 -1.44 14.24
C GLU A 165 -1.14 -1.13 12.74
N LEU A 166 -0.38 -0.13 12.29
CA LEU A 166 -0.28 0.23 10.88
C LEU A 166 0.56 -0.78 10.09
N SER A 167 0.24 -0.90 8.80
CA SER A 167 0.91 -1.78 7.83
C SER A 167 1.47 -0.95 6.68
N ILE A 168 2.28 -1.58 5.81
CA ILE A 168 2.99 -0.92 4.70
C ILE A 168 2.06 -0.08 3.80
N GLU A 169 0.85 -0.54 3.52
CA GLU A 169 -0.06 0.10 2.57
C GLU A 169 -0.91 1.25 3.16
N ASN A 170 -0.86 1.47 4.48
CA ASN A 170 -1.82 2.32 5.19
C ASN A 170 -1.22 3.43 6.10
N TRP A 171 0.11 3.56 6.17
CA TRP A 171 0.76 4.42 7.16
C TRP A 171 0.61 5.93 6.89
N ILE A 172 0.40 6.37 5.64
CA ILE A 172 0.35 7.80 5.30
C ILE A 172 -0.97 8.43 5.80
N MET A 173 -2.11 7.75 5.68
CA MET A 173 -3.43 8.34 5.95
C MET A 173 -3.64 8.86 7.39
N PRO A 174 -3.24 8.15 8.46
CA PRO A 174 -3.29 8.68 9.82
C PRO A 174 -2.49 9.97 9.99
N THR A 175 -1.34 10.10 9.30
CA THR A 175 -0.49 11.29 9.38
C THR A 175 -1.11 12.52 8.70
N LEU A 176 -1.96 12.30 7.68
CA LEU A 176 -2.77 13.34 7.03
C LEU A 176 -3.96 13.74 7.91
N TYR A 177 -4.62 12.78 8.57
CA TYR A 177 -5.74 13.02 9.48
C TYR A 177 -5.30 13.78 10.75
N ALA A 178 -4.17 13.37 11.35
CA ALA A 178 -3.52 14.11 12.43
C ALA A 178 -3.02 15.51 11.99
N GLY A 179 -2.86 15.71 10.67
CA GLY A 179 -2.43 16.97 10.05
C GLY A 179 -0.91 17.20 10.06
N HIS A 180 -0.12 16.16 10.39
CA HIS A 180 1.34 16.20 10.33
C HIS A 180 1.81 16.53 8.92
N PHE A 181 1.23 15.88 7.91
CA PHE A 181 1.32 16.31 6.52
C PHE A 181 -0.01 16.94 6.09
N ASN A 182 0.04 17.75 5.03
CA ASN A 182 -1.16 18.16 4.30
C ASN A 182 -0.98 18.17 2.78
N ARG A 183 0.22 17.82 2.29
CA ARG A 183 0.55 17.67 0.88
C ARG A 183 1.38 16.41 0.68
N VAL A 184 0.92 15.53 -0.20
CA VAL A 184 1.65 14.35 -0.67
C VAL A 184 1.90 14.53 -2.15
N VAL A 185 3.12 14.25 -2.59
CA VAL A 185 3.45 14.14 -4.01
C VAL A 185 3.94 12.72 -4.26
N TRP A 186 3.07 11.90 -4.85
CA TRP A 186 3.40 10.54 -5.26
C TRP A 186 4.09 10.57 -6.62
N LEU A 187 5.28 9.99 -6.68
CA LEU A 187 6.15 9.94 -7.85
C LEU A 187 6.32 8.47 -8.26
N LYS A 188 5.43 8.03 -9.13
CA LYS A 188 5.29 6.64 -9.60
C LYS A 188 5.85 6.48 -11.01
N ASN A 189 5.99 5.26 -11.51
CA ASN A 189 6.23 5.05 -12.95
C ASN A 189 4.93 5.10 -13.76
N SER A 190 5.05 5.27 -15.07
CA SER A 190 3.91 5.28 -16.00
C SER A 190 3.14 3.95 -16.05
N TRP A 191 3.74 2.84 -15.62
CA TRP A 191 3.06 1.54 -15.52
C TRP A 191 2.27 1.33 -14.21
N CYS A 192 2.49 2.12 -13.15
CA CYS A 192 1.62 2.13 -11.96
C CYS A 192 0.31 2.87 -12.29
N GLN A 193 -0.86 2.36 -11.87
CA GLN A 193 -2.17 2.88 -12.32
C GLN A 193 -3.20 3.09 -11.19
N GLN A 194 -2.90 2.76 -9.93
CA GLN A 194 -3.86 2.78 -8.82
C GLN A 194 -4.55 4.15 -8.62
N ILE A 195 -3.83 5.25 -8.85
CA ILE A 195 -4.39 6.62 -8.86
C ILE A 195 -3.98 7.35 -10.16
N PRO A 196 -4.92 7.95 -10.91
CA PRO A 196 -4.61 8.74 -12.10
C PRO A 196 -3.68 9.95 -11.81
N THR A 197 -2.82 10.28 -12.76
CA THR A 197 -1.94 11.45 -12.67
C THR A 197 -2.72 12.77 -12.66
N GLY A 198 -2.15 13.78 -11.99
CA GLY A 198 -2.76 15.08 -11.81
C GLY A 198 -2.79 15.52 -10.34
N LYS A 199 -3.69 16.47 -10.03
CA LYS A 199 -3.82 17.09 -8.72
C LYS A 199 -5.20 16.81 -8.14
N HIS A 200 -5.24 16.12 -7.00
CA HIS A 200 -6.45 15.73 -6.28
C HIS A 200 -6.50 16.51 -4.96
N GLU A 201 -7.44 17.45 -4.85
CA GLU A 201 -7.67 18.20 -3.60
C GLU A 201 -8.96 17.71 -2.95
N PHE A 202 -8.85 17.29 -1.70
CA PHE A 202 -9.92 16.66 -0.93
C PHE A 202 -9.82 17.02 0.54
N ARG A 203 -10.75 16.50 1.34
CA ARG A 203 -10.76 16.62 2.79
C ARG A 203 -10.65 15.23 3.40
N ILE A 204 -9.79 15.10 4.40
CA ILE A 204 -9.74 13.94 5.30
C ILE A 204 -10.40 14.33 6.62
N GLY A 205 -11.12 13.41 7.23
CA GLY A 205 -11.78 13.61 8.52
C GLY A 205 -12.19 12.26 9.09
N HIS A 206 -13.20 12.23 9.96
CA HIS A 206 -13.78 10.97 10.42
C HIS A 206 -15.31 10.96 10.37
N LYS A 207 -15.86 9.75 10.30
CA LYS A 207 -17.28 9.42 10.44
C LYS A 207 -17.38 8.18 11.32
N ASP A 208 -18.21 8.21 12.36
CA ASP A 208 -18.43 7.07 13.28
C ASP A 208 -17.11 6.45 13.81
N ASP A 209 -16.18 7.33 14.19
CA ASP A 209 -14.77 7.07 14.60
C ASP A 209 -13.92 6.24 13.61
N ARG A 210 -14.24 6.29 12.32
CA ARG A 210 -13.43 5.78 11.21
C ARG A 210 -12.94 6.94 10.35
N ILE A 211 -11.66 6.91 9.93
CA ILE A 211 -11.13 7.91 9.00
C ILE A 211 -11.88 7.79 7.65
N GLY A 212 -12.17 8.91 7.02
CA GLY A 212 -12.79 8.96 5.69
C GLY A 212 -12.34 10.16 4.88
N VAL A 213 -12.61 10.12 3.57
CA VAL A 213 -12.27 11.18 2.61
C VAL A 213 -13.43 11.53 1.68
N ASP A 214 -13.49 12.79 1.23
CA ASP A 214 -14.42 13.24 0.19
C ASP A 214 -13.85 13.20 -1.23
N CYS A 215 -12.77 12.44 -1.45
CA CYS A 215 -12.09 12.30 -2.73
C CYS A 215 -12.78 11.26 -3.64
N PRO A 216 -13.41 11.65 -4.78
CA PRO A 216 -14.17 10.75 -5.65
C PRO A 216 -13.24 10.02 -6.65
N LEU A 217 -12.38 9.17 -6.11
CA LEU A 217 -11.49 8.27 -6.84
C LEU A 217 -11.84 6.83 -6.48
N ASP A 218 -11.80 5.94 -7.47
CA ASP A 218 -12.07 4.51 -7.27
C ASP A 218 -11.22 3.92 -6.15
N TYR A 219 -9.93 4.27 -6.06
CA TYR A 219 -9.02 3.88 -4.99
C TYR A 219 -9.59 4.06 -3.55
N PHE A 220 -10.31 5.15 -3.28
CA PHE A 220 -10.93 5.38 -1.96
C PHE A 220 -12.33 4.77 -1.83
N MET A 221 -13.03 4.51 -2.94
CA MET A 221 -14.33 3.82 -2.96
C MET A 221 -14.18 2.29 -2.86
N ALA A 222 -13.13 1.73 -3.48
CA ALA A 222 -12.75 0.32 -3.47
C ALA A 222 -12.53 -0.19 -2.05
N GLU A 223 -11.98 0.65 -1.17
CA GLU A 223 -11.74 0.36 0.25
C GLU A 223 -12.85 0.84 1.20
N GLY A 224 -13.96 1.37 0.67
CA GLY A 224 -15.11 1.83 1.46
C GLY A 224 -14.91 3.16 2.22
N ASN A 225 -13.84 3.89 1.94
CA ASN A 225 -13.40 5.08 2.71
C ASN A 225 -13.94 6.42 2.17
N TYR A 226 -14.69 6.39 1.05
CA TYR A 226 -15.37 7.56 0.50
C TYR A 226 -16.62 7.93 1.30
N CYS A 227 -16.75 9.21 1.66
CA CYS A 227 -17.98 9.81 2.19
C CYS A 227 -18.09 11.28 1.79
N THR A 228 -19.25 11.91 1.98
CA THR A 228 -19.45 13.31 1.57
C THR A 228 -18.86 14.30 2.59
N THR A 229 -18.49 15.50 2.12
CA THR A 229 -17.93 16.57 2.97
C THR A 229 -18.77 16.89 4.21
N ASP A 230 -20.10 16.79 4.11
CA ASP A 230 -21.04 17.10 5.19
C ASP A 230 -21.12 15.98 6.26
N GLU A 231 -20.59 14.78 5.98
CA GLU A 231 -20.46 13.67 6.93
C GLU A 231 -19.13 13.71 7.71
N LEU A 232 -18.12 14.43 7.20
CA LEU A 232 -16.75 14.43 7.72
C LEU A 232 -16.52 15.38 8.90
N GLN A 233 -16.47 14.80 10.10
CA GLN A 233 -16.09 15.48 11.34
C GLN A 233 -14.58 15.83 11.38
N GLU A 234 -14.26 16.90 12.10
CA GLU A 234 -12.91 17.49 12.28
C GLU A 234 -12.07 17.72 11.00
N SER A 235 -12.72 17.82 9.83
CA SER A 235 -12.04 17.61 8.56
C SER A 235 -10.99 18.66 8.17
N ARG A 236 -9.86 18.17 7.65
CA ARG A 236 -8.67 18.92 7.21
C ARG A 236 -8.49 18.83 5.68
N PRO A 237 -8.05 19.91 5.00
CA PRO A 237 -7.78 19.86 3.57
C PRO A 237 -6.45 19.15 3.27
N VAL A 238 -6.46 18.24 2.29
CA VAL A 238 -5.32 17.50 1.77
C VAL A 238 -5.13 17.81 0.29
N GLN A 239 -3.88 17.87 -0.15
CA GLN A 239 -3.50 18.01 -1.55
C GLN A 239 -2.61 16.83 -1.95
N LEU A 240 -3.16 15.88 -2.69
CA LEU A 240 -2.40 14.84 -3.37
C LEU A 240 -2.03 15.32 -4.78
N GLN A 241 -0.80 15.09 -5.18
CA GLN A 241 -0.33 15.27 -6.56
C GLN A 241 0.33 13.97 -7.01
N VAL A 242 -0.09 13.45 -8.15
CA VAL A 242 0.41 12.19 -8.71
C VAL A 242 1.07 12.49 -10.04
N HIS A 243 2.36 12.17 -10.17
CA HIS A 243 3.13 12.39 -11.38
C HIS A 243 3.85 11.11 -11.79
N ASP A 244 3.91 10.87 -13.10
CA ASP A 244 4.86 9.90 -13.66
C ASP A 244 6.28 10.48 -13.49
N ALA A 245 7.20 9.65 -12.99
CA ALA A 245 8.59 10.02 -12.68
C ALA A 245 9.61 9.44 -13.68
N ASP A 246 9.17 8.55 -14.55
CA ASP A 246 9.92 7.97 -15.67
C ASP A 246 9.98 8.88 -16.92
N THR A 247 9.84 10.21 -16.73
CA THR A 247 9.81 11.21 -17.81
C THR A 247 10.82 12.35 -17.63
N ASP A 248 11.33 12.86 -18.76
CA ASP A 248 12.21 14.03 -18.83
C ASP A 248 11.55 15.34 -18.36
N ASP A 249 10.22 15.39 -18.40
CA ASP A 249 9.40 16.58 -18.11
C ASP A 249 9.13 16.80 -16.61
N LEU A 250 9.50 15.86 -15.71
CA LEU A 250 9.27 16.02 -14.28
C LEU A 250 10.11 17.18 -13.69
N ASP A 251 9.42 18.22 -13.23
CA ASP A 251 10.01 19.41 -12.62
C ASP A 251 9.49 19.60 -11.19
N PRO A 252 10.31 19.34 -10.14
CA PRO A 252 9.89 19.51 -8.76
C PRO A 252 9.53 20.96 -8.40
N THR A 253 9.90 21.97 -9.19
CA THR A 253 9.50 23.35 -8.92
C THR A 253 8.00 23.63 -9.18
N GLN A 254 7.28 22.67 -9.78
CA GLN A 254 5.83 22.71 -9.92
C GLN A 254 5.09 22.42 -8.61
N PHE A 255 5.69 21.61 -7.72
CA PHE A 255 5.04 21.12 -6.48
C PHE A 255 5.87 21.27 -5.19
N LEU A 256 7.13 21.72 -5.28
CA LEU A 256 7.98 22.16 -4.15
C LEU A 256 8.46 23.59 -4.36
N SER A 257 8.68 24.31 -3.26
CA SER A 257 9.08 25.70 -3.25
C SER A 257 10.05 26.03 -2.11
N ALA A 258 10.60 27.25 -2.12
CA ALA A 258 11.40 27.78 -1.02
C ALA A 258 10.65 27.86 0.33
N ALA A 259 9.31 27.81 0.34
CA ALA A 259 8.52 27.82 1.57
C ALA A 259 8.50 26.45 2.27
N ASP A 260 8.70 25.36 1.54
CA ASP A 260 8.61 23.98 2.05
C ASP A 260 9.92 23.51 2.71
N ALA A 261 11.00 24.31 2.63
CA ALA A 261 12.37 24.00 3.06
C ALA A 261 12.56 23.58 4.53
N THR A 262 11.54 23.72 5.37
CA THR A 262 11.56 23.32 6.79
C THR A 262 10.66 22.14 7.11
N GLY A 263 9.84 21.67 6.17
CA GLY A 263 8.85 20.61 6.38
C GLY A 263 8.75 19.63 5.21
N PHE A 264 9.78 19.54 4.36
CA PHE A 264 9.85 18.61 3.24
C PHE A 264 10.61 17.34 3.65
N ILE A 265 9.96 16.19 3.54
CA ILE A 265 10.60 14.86 3.59
C ILE A 265 10.64 14.29 2.17
N LEU A 266 11.78 13.73 1.79
CA LEU A 266 11.91 12.88 0.61
C LEU A 266 11.86 11.43 1.09
N ASP A 267 10.89 10.68 0.59
CA ASP A 267 10.65 9.28 0.89
C ASP A 267 10.81 8.44 -0.38
N ILE A 268 11.33 7.23 -0.24
CA ILE A 268 11.79 6.40 -1.35
C ILE A 268 11.62 4.92 -0.97
N ASP A 269 10.63 4.23 -1.53
CA ASP A 269 10.72 2.77 -1.56
C ASP A 269 11.67 2.34 -2.70
N LEU A 270 12.35 1.21 -2.53
CA LEU A 270 13.16 0.61 -3.58
C LEU A 270 12.31 -0.10 -4.65
N ASP A 271 11.06 -0.49 -4.32
CA ASP A 271 10.11 -1.07 -5.27
C ASP A 271 9.81 -0.12 -6.45
N PHE A 272 9.90 1.20 -6.24
CA PHE A 272 9.79 2.22 -7.31
C PHE A 272 10.71 1.89 -8.50
N PHE A 273 11.86 1.29 -8.26
CA PHE A 273 12.80 0.94 -9.31
C PHE A 273 12.49 -0.42 -9.95
N SER A 274 11.79 -1.32 -9.25
CA SER A 274 11.44 -2.68 -9.69
C SER A 274 10.45 -3.30 -8.69
N THR A 275 9.25 -3.72 -9.13
CA THR A 275 8.21 -4.24 -8.22
C THR A 275 7.67 -5.62 -8.59
N SER A 276 7.50 -6.44 -7.57
CA SER A 276 6.81 -7.73 -7.52
C SER A 276 5.39 -7.53 -7.00
N ASN A 277 4.48 -8.43 -7.39
CA ASN A 277 3.18 -8.57 -6.77
C ASN A 277 3.19 -9.94 -6.08
N PRO A 278 3.34 -10.01 -4.74
CA PRO A 278 3.52 -11.28 -4.04
C PRO A 278 2.31 -12.20 -4.20
N PHE A 279 1.10 -11.63 -4.37
CA PHE A 279 -0.13 -12.39 -4.54
C PHE A 279 -0.24 -13.16 -5.87
N LEU A 280 0.63 -12.87 -6.86
CA LEU A 280 0.73 -13.70 -8.07
C LEU A 280 1.36 -15.07 -7.79
N GLU A 281 2.19 -15.17 -6.75
CA GLU A 281 2.90 -16.40 -6.37
C GLU A 281 2.21 -17.10 -5.17
N ILE A 282 1.64 -16.33 -4.23
CA ILE A 282 0.82 -16.85 -3.13
C ILE A 282 -0.40 -17.61 -3.68
N TYR A 283 -0.55 -18.86 -3.26
CA TYR A 283 -1.58 -19.81 -3.72
C TYR A 283 -1.73 -19.96 -5.25
N LYS A 284 -0.63 -19.76 -6.01
CA LYS A 284 -0.64 -19.77 -7.49
C LYS A 284 -1.14 -21.05 -8.13
N ASP A 285 -0.94 -22.23 -7.52
CA ASP A 285 -1.45 -23.49 -8.08
C ASP A 285 -2.99 -23.58 -7.96
N ALA A 286 -3.58 -22.84 -7.00
CA ALA A 286 -5.02 -22.61 -6.94
C ALA A 286 -5.50 -21.54 -7.93
N ASN A 287 -4.61 -20.80 -8.61
CA ASN A 287 -4.93 -19.62 -9.42
C ASN A 287 -5.77 -18.62 -8.61
N CYS A 288 -5.32 -18.33 -7.38
CA CYS A 288 -6.10 -17.60 -6.37
C CYS A 288 -6.37 -16.15 -6.81
N TYR A 289 -5.32 -15.36 -7.06
CA TYR A 289 -5.42 -13.93 -7.41
C TYR A 289 -6.37 -13.64 -8.57
N ALA A 290 -6.28 -14.41 -9.66
CA ALA A 290 -7.16 -14.24 -10.83
C ALA A 290 -8.62 -14.68 -10.59
N GLN A 291 -8.89 -15.55 -9.60
CA GLN A 291 -10.26 -15.83 -9.16
C GLN A 291 -10.77 -14.75 -8.20
N LEU A 292 -9.89 -14.17 -7.38
CA LEU A 292 -10.22 -13.05 -6.51
C LEU A 292 -10.67 -11.82 -7.32
N THR A 293 -10.04 -11.51 -8.46
CA THR A 293 -10.49 -10.44 -9.36
C THR A 293 -11.95 -10.59 -9.79
N GLU A 294 -12.45 -11.81 -9.99
CA GLU A 294 -13.88 -12.04 -10.30
C GLU A 294 -14.79 -12.04 -9.07
N ILE A 295 -14.27 -12.26 -7.86
CA ILE A 295 -15.03 -12.29 -6.59
C ILE A 295 -15.15 -10.89 -5.99
N PHE A 296 -14.10 -10.08 -6.08
CA PHE A 296 -13.97 -8.73 -5.53
C PHE A 296 -14.20 -7.63 -6.57
N HIS A 297 -14.59 -7.95 -7.81
CA HIS A 297 -15.02 -6.95 -8.81
C HIS A 297 -16.13 -6.04 -8.28
N PHE A 298 -16.08 -4.75 -8.60
CA PHE A 298 -17.17 -3.79 -8.29
C PHE A 298 -17.40 -2.80 -9.44
N GLU A 299 -18.62 -2.26 -9.54
CA GLU A 299 -18.97 -1.33 -10.63
C GLU A 299 -18.46 0.09 -10.34
N SER A 300 -17.43 0.47 -11.09
CA SER A 300 -16.77 1.80 -11.08
C SER A 300 -17.72 2.96 -11.45
N VAL A 301 -17.43 4.15 -10.93
CA VAL A 301 -18.06 5.42 -11.38
C VAL A 301 -17.33 6.04 -12.57
N GLU A 302 -16.09 5.62 -12.86
CA GLU A 302 -15.26 6.16 -13.97
C GLU A 302 -15.98 6.18 -15.33
N PRO A 303 -16.76 5.16 -15.75
CA PRO A 303 -17.52 5.22 -17.00
C PRO A 303 -18.53 6.38 -17.05
N ALA A 304 -19.21 6.68 -15.94
CA ALA A 304 -20.15 7.80 -15.83
C ALA A 304 -19.42 9.15 -15.71
N LYS A 305 -18.25 9.17 -15.06
CA LYS A 305 -17.37 10.34 -14.91
C LYS A 305 -16.75 10.75 -16.24
N GLN A 306 -16.25 9.80 -17.02
CA GLN A 306 -15.75 9.98 -18.38
C GLN A 306 -16.85 10.41 -19.37
N ALA A 307 -18.08 9.92 -19.19
CA ALA A 307 -19.25 10.39 -19.95
C ALA A 307 -19.72 11.81 -19.57
N GLY A 308 -19.18 12.39 -18.48
CA GLY A 308 -19.61 13.69 -17.95
C GLY A 308 -20.99 13.68 -17.30
N THR A 309 -21.49 12.50 -16.90
CA THR A 309 -22.83 12.30 -16.32
C THR A 309 -22.83 11.95 -14.84
N ALA A 310 -21.70 11.56 -14.25
CA ALA A 310 -21.61 11.20 -12.83
C ALA A 310 -22.02 12.35 -11.90
N THR A 311 -22.83 12.01 -10.91
CA THR A 311 -23.33 12.90 -9.85
C THR A 311 -22.85 12.40 -8.48
N ILE A 312 -22.98 13.25 -7.44
CA ILE A 312 -22.67 12.85 -6.05
C ILE A 312 -23.46 11.60 -5.63
N ALA A 313 -24.69 11.43 -6.13
CA ALA A 313 -25.51 10.25 -5.82
C ALA A 313 -24.92 8.95 -6.40
N ASP A 314 -24.24 9.01 -7.56
CA ASP A 314 -23.60 7.83 -8.16
C ASP A 314 -22.37 7.40 -7.36
N TYR A 315 -21.52 8.35 -6.94
CA TYR A 315 -20.39 8.06 -6.03
C TYR A 315 -20.87 7.49 -4.68
N CYS A 316 -21.92 8.07 -4.08
CA CYS A 316 -22.48 7.55 -2.84
C CYS A 316 -23.07 6.14 -3.01
N ALA A 317 -23.78 5.88 -4.11
CA ALA A 317 -24.37 4.57 -4.37
C ALA A 317 -23.32 3.48 -4.64
N THR A 318 -22.25 3.79 -5.38
CA THR A 318 -21.12 2.87 -5.57
C THR A 318 -20.40 2.61 -4.26
N ALA A 319 -20.08 3.64 -3.47
CA ALA A 319 -19.43 3.48 -2.17
C ALA A 319 -20.29 2.67 -1.17
N GLU A 320 -21.61 2.94 -1.08
CA GLU A 320 -22.53 2.17 -0.22
C GLU A 320 -22.63 0.70 -0.67
N THR A 321 -22.62 0.44 -1.98
CA THR A 321 -22.69 -0.92 -2.53
C THR A 321 -21.38 -1.68 -2.27
N ARG A 322 -20.23 -1.04 -2.53
CA ARG A 322 -18.91 -1.61 -2.29
C ARG A 322 -18.66 -1.86 -0.80
N GLN A 323 -19.06 -0.95 0.09
CA GLN A 323 -18.97 -1.13 1.53
C GLN A 323 -19.71 -2.39 1.98
N LYS A 324 -20.95 -2.61 1.52
CA LYS A 324 -21.72 -3.83 1.81
C LYS A 324 -21.06 -5.09 1.24
N GLN A 325 -20.51 -5.01 0.02
CA GLN A 325 -19.77 -6.11 -0.59
C GLN A 325 -18.56 -6.50 0.25
N LEU A 326 -17.73 -5.53 0.65
CA LEU A 326 -16.57 -5.76 1.52
C LEU A 326 -16.97 -6.38 2.86
N ASP A 327 -18.04 -5.91 3.51
CA ASP A 327 -18.47 -6.47 4.79
C ASP A 327 -19.04 -7.89 4.65
N ALA A 328 -19.75 -8.17 3.56
CA ALA A 328 -20.25 -9.51 3.26
C ALA A 328 -19.11 -10.48 2.94
N LEU A 329 -18.09 -10.06 2.18
CA LEU A 329 -16.88 -10.84 1.90
C LEU A 329 -16.05 -11.03 3.17
N LYS A 330 -15.79 -9.97 3.95
CA LYS A 330 -15.05 -10.00 5.21
C LYS A 330 -15.62 -11.06 6.15
N ARG A 331 -16.95 -11.07 6.33
CA ARG A 331 -17.66 -12.07 7.13
C ARG A 331 -17.48 -13.52 6.62
N ILE A 332 -17.38 -13.74 5.31
CA ILE A 332 -17.18 -15.09 4.73
C ILE A 332 -15.74 -15.55 4.97
N PHE A 333 -14.74 -14.70 4.72
CA PHE A 333 -13.33 -15.07 4.88
C PHE A 333 -12.90 -15.17 6.35
N TRP A 334 -13.40 -14.32 7.26
CA TRP A 334 -13.22 -14.52 8.71
C TRP A 334 -13.83 -15.84 9.21
N HIS A 335 -15.00 -16.24 8.71
CA HIS A 335 -15.59 -17.53 9.06
C HIS A 335 -14.76 -18.71 8.56
N LEU A 336 -14.17 -18.60 7.36
CA LEU A 336 -13.24 -19.60 6.85
C LEU A 336 -11.95 -19.68 7.68
N GLU A 337 -11.42 -18.54 8.14
CA GLU A 337 -10.26 -18.52 9.05
C GLU A 337 -10.57 -19.25 10.36
N GLU A 338 -11.69 -18.91 11.02
CA GLU A 338 -12.06 -19.47 12.32
C GLU A 338 -12.55 -20.93 12.28
N GLN A 339 -13.29 -21.32 11.24
CA GLN A 339 -14.03 -22.60 11.18
C GLN A 339 -13.52 -23.57 10.11
N ARG A 340 -12.55 -23.15 9.27
CA ARG A 340 -11.94 -23.92 8.17
C ARG A 340 -12.92 -24.59 7.21
N SER A 341 -14.14 -24.05 7.15
CA SER A 341 -15.29 -24.61 6.46
C SER A 341 -16.39 -23.55 6.34
N PHE A 342 -17.52 -23.91 5.73
CA PHE A 342 -18.73 -23.07 5.67
C PHE A 342 -19.82 -23.53 6.66
N ASP A 343 -19.49 -24.44 7.59
CA ASP A 343 -20.47 -25.07 8.48
C ASP A 343 -20.96 -24.08 9.54
N GLY A 344 -22.24 -23.70 9.42
CA GLY A 344 -22.87 -22.69 10.29
C GLY A 344 -22.84 -21.27 9.74
N LEU A 345 -22.22 -21.01 8.58
CA LEU A 345 -22.31 -19.72 7.92
C LEU A 345 -23.73 -19.47 7.37
N GLU A 346 -24.38 -18.41 7.85
CA GLU A 346 -25.61 -17.93 7.20
C GLU A 346 -25.30 -17.40 5.80
N PRO A 347 -26.05 -17.76 4.74
CA PRO A 347 -25.83 -17.27 3.39
C PRO A 347 -25.78 -15.72 3.34
N PRO A 348 -24.91 -15.12 2.49
CA PRO A 348 -24.89 -13.67 2.32
C PRO A 348 -26.17 -13.17 1.65
N ASP A 349 -26.41 -11.86 1.72
CA ASP A 349 -27.48 -11.21 0.96
C ASP A 349 -27.21 -11.35 -0.55
N GLU A 350 -28.10 -12.05 -1.26
CA GLU A 350 -27.98 -12.32 -2.71
C GLU A 350 -27.98 -11.05 -3.56
N THR A 351 -28.39 -9.89 -3.02
CA THR A 351 -28.30 -8.57 -3.68
C THR A 351 -26.93 -7.92 -3.54
N VAL A 352 -26.08 -8.44 -2.65
CA VAL A 352 -24.72 -7.93 -2.35
C VAL A 352 -23.65 -8.92 -2.82
N VAL A 353 -23.80 -10.21 -2.50
CA VAL A 353 -22.95 -11.30 -3.02
C VAL A 353 -23.88 -12.28 -3.74
N THR A 354 -23.92 -12.17 -5.06
CA THR A 354 -24.84 -12.98 -5.88
C THR A 354 -24.54 -14.48 -5.74
N PRO A 355 -25.52 -15.38 -5.97
CA PRO A 355 -25.29 -16.82 -5.93
C PRO A 355 -24.16 -17.31 -6.86
N GLN A 356 -23.88 -16.57 -7.95
CA GLN A 356 -22.77 -16.84 -8.86
C GLN A 356 -21.41 -16.49 -8.25
N ILE A 357 -21.29 -15.38 -7.51
CA ILE A 357 -20.07 -15.03 -6.79
C ILE A 357 -19.89 -15.95 -5.57
N TYR A 358 -20.95 -16.26 -4.83
CA TYR A 358 -20.85 -17.19 -3.70
C TYR A 358 -20.39 -18.59 -4.16
N ALA A 359 -20.89 -19.08 -5.31
CA ALA A 359 -20.40 -20.32 -5.91
C ALA A 359 -18.91 -20.27 -6.30
N LYS A 360 -18.39 -19.11 -6.73
CA LYS A 360 -16.94 -18.92 -6.96
C LYS A 360 -16.14 -18.99 -5.66
N ILE A 361 -16.64 -18.44 -4.55
CA ILE A 361 -15.97 -18.52 -3.24
C ILE A 361 -15.91 -19.98 -2.76
N LEU A 362 -17.02 -20.73 -2.86
CA LEU A 362 -17.05 -22.17 -2.57
C LEU A 362 -16.02 -22.95 -3.42
N GLN A 363 -15.98 -22.66 -4.74
CA GLN A 363 -15.06 -23.29 -5.69
C GLN A 363 -13.58 -22.90 -5.46
N LEU A 364 -13.32 -21.68 -5.00
CA LEU A 364 -11.97 -21.23 -4.64
C LEU A 364 -11.49 -21.97 -3.39
N ALA A 365 -12.34 -22.07 -2.35
CA ALA A 365 -12.02 -22.77 -1.11
C ALA A 365 -11.76 -24.27 -1.34
N GLU A 366 -12.60 -24.96 -2.12
CA GLU A 366 -12.37 -26.36 -2.53
C GLU A 366 -11.02 -26.53 -3.25
N GLN A 367 -10.64 -25.59 -4.13
CA GLN A 367 -9.37 -25.66 -4.85
C GLN A 367 -8.15 -25.36 -3.97
N LEU A 368 -8.27 -24.51 -2.96
CA LEU A 368 -7.20 -24.23 -2.00
C LEU A 368 -6.96 -25.46 -1.11
N GLN A 369 -8.00 -25.95 -0.44
CA GLN A 369 -7.94 -27.12 0.45
C GLN A 369 -7.60 -28.44 -0.28
N ALA A 370 -7.73 -28.49 -1.62
CA ALA A 370 -7.29 -29.61 -2.45
C ALA A 370 -5.82 -29.53 -2.90
N LYS A 371 -5.12 -28.41 -2.65
CA LYS A 371 -3.75 -28.14 -3.14
C LYS A 371 -2.76 -27.76 -2.04
N TYR A 372 -3.23 -27.12 -0.97
CA TYR A 372 -2.45 -26.67 0.18
C TYR A 372 -2.93 -27.36 1.46
N PRO A 373 -2.05 -27.62 2.44
CA PRO A 373 -2.44 -27.95 3.81
C PRO A 373 -3.36 -26.86 4.39
N ASP A 374 -4.36 -27.25 5.18
CA ASP A 374 -5.37 -26.32 5.70
C ASP A 374 -4.81 -25.34 6.75
N ASP A 375 -3.69 -25.71 7.37
CA ASP A 375 -2.85 -24.89 8.25
C ASP A 375 -1.91 -23.93 7.49
N GLU A 376 -1.69 -24.13 6.17
CA GLU A 376 -0.96 -23.21 5.30
C GLU A 376 -1.88 -22.21 4.55
N ILE A 377 -3.21 -22.29 4.74
CA ILE A 377 -4.17 -21.35 4.14
C ILE A 377 -4.53 -20.23 5.14
N ASP A 378 -4.07 -19.01 4.87
CA ASP A 378 -4.50 -17.79 5.55
C ASP A 378 -5.64 -17.16 4.75
N TRP A 379 -6.86 -17.24 5.29
CA TRP A 379 -8.06 -16.73 4.62
C TRP A 379 -8.21 -15.21 4.77
N LEU A 380 -7.50 -14.58 5.71
CA LEU A 380 -7.45 -13.13 5.88
C LEU A 380 -6.52 -12.51 4.83
N LEU A 381 -5.34 -13.11 4.61
CA LEU A 381 -4.43 -12.76 3.53
C LEU A 381 -5.09 -12.91 2.15
N ILE A 382 -5.97 -13.91 1.97
CA ILE A 382 -6.79 -14.07 0.76
C ILE A 382 -7.86 -12.95 0.62
N PHE A 383 -8.44 -12.48 1.73
CA PHE A 383 -9.36 -11.34 1.73
C PHE A 383 -8.66 -10.01 1.42
N ASP A 384 -7.50 -9.78 2.03
CA ASP A 384 -6.68 -8.59 1.81
C ASP A 384 -6.18 -8.57 0.35
N SER A 385 -5.62 -9.69 -0.12
CA SER A 385 -5.25 -9.92 -1.52
C SER A 385 -6.41 -9.60 -2.47
N GLY A 386 -7.62 -10.09 -2.16
CA GLY A 386 -8.81 -9.84 -2.97
C GLY A 386 -9.22 -8.37 -2.99
N SER A 387 -9.06 -7.65 -1.88
CA SER A 387 -9.30 -6.20 -1.81
C SER A 387 -8.37 -5.45 -2.78
N THR A 388 -7.12 -5.91 -2.94
CA THR A 388 -6.16 -5.38 -3.92
C THR A 388 -6.39 -5.81 -5.38
N THR A 389 -7.41 -6.63 -5.69
CA THR A 389 -7.76 -7.02 -7.09
C THR A 389 -8.80 -6.08 -7.73
N ASP A 390 -8.75 -4.79 -7.40
CA ASP A 390 -9.67 -3.77 -7.86
C ASP A 390 -9.50 -3.37 -9.35
N ASN A 391 -10.14 -2.28 -9.77
CA ASN A 391 -10.17 -1.81 -11.17
C ASN A 391 -8.79 -1.56 -11.81
N ASN A 392 -7.73 -1.36 -11.02
CA ASN A 392 -6.35 -1.22 -11.52
C ASN A 392 -5.42 -2.32 -11.01
N GLY A 393 -5.68 -2.87 -9.82
CA GLY A 393 -4.86 -3.90 -9.19
C GLY A 393 -3.49 -3.41 -8.71
N LEU A 394 -2.72 -4.30 -8.07
CA LEU A 394 -1.32 -4.03 -7.74
C LEU A 394 -0.40 -4.18 -8.97
N PRO A 395 0.59 -3.29 -9.13
CA PRO A 395 1.56 -3.35 -10.22
C PRO A 395 2.42 -4.61 -10.14
N HIS A 396 2.94 -5.04 -11.29
CA HIS A 396 3.96 -6.08 -11.36
C HIS A 396 4.91 -5.76 -12.51
N HIS A 397 6.11 -5.30 -12.18
CA HIS A 397 7.12 -4.85 -13.14
C HIS A 397 8.53 -5.12 -12.60
N ILE A 398 9.01 -6.35 -12.84
CA ILE A 398 10.40 -6.74 -12.58
C ILE A 398 11.31 -6.06 -13.61
N SER A 399 11.85 -4.89 -13.26
CA SER A 399 12.63 -4.05 -14.15
C SER A 399 13.87 -4.77 -14.69
N THR A 400 14.14 -4.62 -16.00
CA THR A 400 15.44 -5.02 -16.53
C THR A 400 16.52 -4.05 -16.09
N LYS A 401 17.77 -4.49 -16.16
CA LYS A 401 18.94 -3.62 -15.93
C LYS A 401 18.90 -2.30 -16.73
N LYS A 402 18.31 -2.29 -17.94
CA LYS A 402 18.22 -1.05 -18.74
C LYS A 402 17.17 -0.09 -18.16
N GLU A 403 15.99 -0.59 -17.79
CA GLU A 403 14.98 0.24 -17.13
C GLU A 403 15.51 0.80 -15.81
N LEU A 404 16.22 0.00 -15.01
CA LEU A 404 16.95 0.49 -13.83
C LEU A 404 17.94 1.62 -14.18
N GLU A 405 18.78 1.45 -15.20
CA GLU A 405 19.72 2.50 -15.66
C GLU A 405 19.01 3.80 -16.08
N ASP A 406 17.84 3.72 -16.72
CA ASP A 406 17.02 4.87 -17.12
C ASP A 406 16.30 5.51 -15.90
N TYR A 407 15.69 4.72 -14.99
CA TYR A 407 15.05 5.19 -13.76
C TYR A 407 16.04 5.87 -12.81
N PHE A 408 17.25 5.32 -12.64
CA PHE A 408 18.34 5.96 -11.90
C PHE A 408 18.76 7.30 -12.53
N ALA A 409 18.72 7.44 -13.85
CA ALA A 409 18.98 8.71 -14.52
C ALA A 409 17.87 9.74 -14.28
N HIS A 410 16.60 9.31 -14.29
CA HIS A 410 15.44 10.15 -14.00
C HIS A 410 15.41 10.62 -12.53
N PHE A 411 15.55 9.69 -11.58
CA PHE A 411 15.67 10.00 -10.14
C PHE A 411 16.82 10.96 -9.85
N LYS A 412 18.03 10.72 -10.42
CA LYS A 412 19.16 11.65 -10.31
C LYS A 412 18.81 13.06 -10.83
N ARG A 413 18.12 13.15 -11.96
CA ARG A 413 17.72 14.43 -12.57
C ARG A 413 16.71 15.17 -11.71
N PHE A 414 15.74 14.46 -11.12
CA PHE A 414 14.82 15.02 -10.12
C PHE A 414 15.59 15.60 -8.93
N LEU A 415 16.48 14.83 -8.30
CA LEU A 415 17.30 15.29 -7.17
C LEU A 415 18.10 16.55 -7.51
N GLN A 416 18.66 16.64 -8.72
CA GLN A 416 19.40 17.79 -9.22
C GLN A 416 18.53 19.02 -9.51
N ARG A 417 17.22 18.84 -9.73
CA ARG A 417 16.24 19.93 -9.97
C ARG A 417 15.56 20.43 -8.68
N LEU A 418 15.69 19.73 -7.55
CA LEU A 418 15.03 20.09 -6.28
C LEU A 418 15.30 21.56 -5.88
N PRO A 419 14.25 22.39 -5.68
CA PRO A 419 14.43 23.80 -5.31
C PRO A 419 14.95 23.98 -3.88
N VAL A 420 14.76 22.97 -3.03
CA VAL A 420 15.17 22.92 -1.62
C VAL A 420 15.64 21.50 -1.29
N PRO A 421 16.65 21.30 -0.42
CA PRO A 421 16.95 19.99 0.11
C PRO A 421 15.83 19.52 1.06
N PRO A 422 15.60 18.20 1.20
CA PRO A 422 14.73 17.67 2.24
C PRO A 422 15.35 17.87 3.64
N VAL A 423 14.50 17.84 4.66
CA VAL A 423 14.90 17.88 6.08
C VAL A 423 15.50 16.55 6.50
N ALA A 424 14.88 15.46 6.09
CA ALA A 424 15.32 14.08 6.28
C ALA A 424 14.98 13.27 5.03
N ILE A 425 15.68 12.16 4.82
CA ILE A 425 15.35 11.16 3.82
C ILE A 425 14.95 9.88 4.54
N THR A 426 13.82 9.32 4.17
CA THR A 426 13.36 7.99 4.55
C THR A 426 13.46 7.07 3.33
N MET A 427 13.76 5.80 3.58
CA MET A 427 13.90 4.80 2.53
C MET A 427 13.45 3.43 3.06
N ALA A 428 12.70 2.69 2.26
CA ALA A 428 12.28 1.33 2.60
C ALA A 428 12.78 0.35 1.54
N HIS A 429 13.04 -0.89 1.96
CA HIS A 429 13.47 -1.95 1.05
C HIS A 429 12.30 -2.75 0.49
N SER A 430 11.22 -2.89 1.26
CA SER A 430 10.06 -3.74 0.98
C SER A 430 10.50 -5.11 0.44
N ALA A 431 11.39 -5.77 1.20
CA ALA A 431 12.09 -6.99 0.81
C ALA A 431 11.70 -8.21 1.66
N GLN A 432 11.07 -7.97 2.82
CA GLN A 432 10.47 -8.97 3.71
C GLN A 432 8.96 -9.14 3.50
N ASP A 433 8.35 -8.27 2.69
CA ASP A 433 6.96 -8.33 2.20
C ASP A 433 6.89 -8.72 0.70
N ASP A 434 8.04 -9.06 0.10
CA ASP A 434 8.23 -9.50 -1.29
C ASP A 434 7.82 -8.50 -2.39
N TYR A 435 7.67 -7.20 -2.09
CA TYR A 435 7.32 -6.17 -3.10
C TYR A 435 8.51 -5.68 -3.94
N CYS A 436 9.71 -5.50 -3.38
CA CYS A 436 10.92 -5.24 -4.16
C CYS A 436 11.67 -6.57 -4.43
N PRO A 437 12.00 -6.92 -5.69
CA PRO A 437 12.64 -8.19 -6.01
C PRO A 437 13.96 -8.40 -5.27
N GLN A 438 14.00 -9.43 -4.42
CA GLN A 438 15.08 -9.69 -3.46
C GLN A 438 16.49 -9.83 -4.08
N ASP A 439 16.60 -10.22 -5.36
CA ASP A 439 17.87 -10.27 -6.10
C ASP A 439 18.35 -8.90 -6.61
N GLN A 440 17.47 -7.89 -6.60
CA GLN A 440 17.74 -6.52 -7.06
C GLN A 440 17.91 -5.51 -5.92
N VAL A 441 17.21 -5.68 -4.78
CA VAL A 441 17.22 -4.77 -3.61
C VAL A 441 18.60 -4.18 -3.30
N ALA A 442 19.61 -5.02 -3.06
CA ALA A 442 20.95 -4.57 -2.66
C ALA A 442 21.70 -3.78 -3.76
N PHE A 443 21.39 -4.01 -5.05
CA PHE A 443 21.93 -3.21 -6.15
C PHE A 443 21.21 -1.85 -6.24
N ILE A 444 19.89 -1.83 -6.05
CA ILE A 444 19.08 -0.62 -6.04
C ILE A 444 19.49 0.28 -4.87
N GLU A 445 19.63 -0.26 -3.66
CA GLU A 445 20.12 0.44 -2.46
C GLU A 445 21.48 1.13 -2.73
N GLU A 446 22.46 0.39 -3.28
CA GLU A 446 23.78 0.94 -3.61
C GLU A 446 23.67 2.10 -4.60
N GLN A 447 22.82 1.98 -5.64
CA GLN A 447 22.66 3.04 -6.63
C GLN A 447 21.94 4.26 -6.05
N VAL A 448 20.86 4.10 -5.29
CA VAL A 448 20.13 5.20 -4.65
C VAL A 448 21.04 5.95 -3.69
N LEU A 449 21.74 5.26 -2.78
CA LEU A 449 22.68 5.87 -1.85
C LEU A 449 23.87 6.55 -2.55
N ARG A 450 24.37 5.97 -3.66
CA ARG A 450 25.38 6.61 -4.51
C ARG A 450 24.86 7.91 -5.12
N LEU A 451 23.65 7.91 -5.68
CA LEU A 451 23.04 9.08 -6.31
C LEU A 451 22.74 10.20 -5.30
N LEU A 452 22.19 9.85 -4.13
CA LEU A 452 21.99 10.79 -3.03
C LEU A 452 23.32 11.45 -2.62
N ARG A 453 24.40 10.67 -2.47
CA ARG A 453 25.73 11.18 -2.13
C ARG A 453 26.36 12.01 -3.26
N GLU A 454 26.14 11.65 -4.52
CA GLU A 454 26.59 12.43 -5.70
C GLU A 454 25.90 13.80 -5.83
N VAL A 455 24.64 13.93 -5.39
CA VAL A 455 23.87 15.19 -5.52
C VAL A 455 23.97 16.06 -4.27
N PHE A 456 23.82 15.49 -3.07
CA PHE A 456 23.84 16.26 -1.81
C PHE A 456 25.26 16.48 -1.26
N GLY A 457 26.22 15.60 -1.59
CA GLY A 457 27.63 15.74 -1.19
C GLY A 457 27.80 15.82 0.33
N GLU A 458 28.61 16.78 0.80
CA GLU A 458 28.89 17.01 2.23
C GLU A 458 27.65 17.36 3.08
N LYS A 459 26.50 17.67 2.45
CA LYS A 459 25.22 17.88 3.14
C LYS A 459 24.54 16.59 3.57
N LEU A 460 24.85 15.45 2.96
CA LEU A 460 24.28 14.16 3.34
C LEU A 460 25.01 13.61 4.57
N HIS A 461 24.32 12.89 5.44
CA HIS A 461 24.95 12.21 6.57
C HIS A 461 25.91 11.11 6.06
N GLU A 462 27.02 10.87 6.77
CA GLU A 462 28.13 10.05 6.22
C GLU A 462 27.74 8.57 6.06
N LYS A 463 26.97 8.04 7.03
CA LYS A 463 26.35 6.71 7.02
C LYS A 463 24.82 6.85 7.05
N ALA A 464 24.10 5.99 6.35
CA ALA A 464 22.67 5.79 6.60
C ALA A 464 22.46 5.06 7.94
N ILE A 465 21.24 5.11 8.48
CA ILE A 465 20.84 4.50 9.75
C ILE A 465 19.91 3.33 9.42
N LEU A 466 20.34 2.10 9.70
CA LEU A 466 19.65 0.87 9.31
C LEU A 466 18.76 0.36 10.46
N HIS A 467 17.46 0.62 10.42
CA HIS A 467 16.54 0.29 11.52
C HIS A 467 16.56 -1.21 11.87
N TYR A 468 16.46 -2.05 10.83
CA TYR A 468 16.48 -3.51 10.90
C TYR A 468 17.82 -4.12 11.34
N MET A 469 18.85 -3.31 11.64
CA MET A 469 20.14 -3.74 12.18
C MET A 469 20.42 -3.20 13.60
N ASP A 470 19.42 -2.62 14.27
CA ASP A 470 19.55 -1.96 15.58
C ASP A 470 20.68 -0.90 15.62
N ASP A 471 20.90 -0.20 14.51
CA ASP A 471 21.98 0.77 14.33
C ASP A 471 21.87 1.91 15.38
N PRO A 472 22.84 2.09 16.30
CA PRO A 472 22.67 3.00 17.43
C PRO A 472 22.68 4.46 16.99
N TRP A 473 21.51 5.11 17.02
CA TRP A 473 21.27 6.47 16.55
C TRP A 473 20.80 7.42 17.66
N ASP A 474 20.97 8.72 17.44
CA ASP A 474 20.35 9.77 18.25
C ASP A 474 20.07 10.98 17.36
N VAL A 475 18.78 11.24 17.09
CA VAL A 475 18.27 12.35 16.28
C VAL A 475 18.78 13.73 16.75
N MET A 476 19.25 13.86 17.99
CA MET A 476 19.81 15.10 18.55
C MET A 476 21.30 15.30 18.24
N LYS A 477 21.95 14.34 17.54
CA LYS A 477 23.38 14.38 17.17
C LYS A 477 23.64 14.43 15.65
N LEU A 478 22.59 14.37 14.80
CA LEU A 478 22.68 14.32 13.33
C LEU A 478 22.81 15.73 12.69
#